data_AF-A0A932FTL5-F1
#
_entry.id   AF-A0A932FTL5-F1
#
_cell.length_a   1.000
_cell.length_b   1.000
_cell.length_c   1.000
_cell.angle_alpha   90.00
_cell.angle_beta   90.00
_cell.angle_gamma   90.00
#
_symmetry.space_group_name_H-M   'P 1'
#
loop_
_entity.id
_entity.type
_entity.pdbx_description
1 polymer ?
#
loop_
_entity_poly.entity_id
_entity_poly.type
_entity_poly.pdbx_seq_one_letter_code
_entity_poly.pdbx_strand_id
1 'polypeptide(L)' 'MVQRPEALNAFEFVVVSSLRAAQLMRGCTPRVTSTQKPIMTAQLEVAAGKVARLVPSSPDL' A
#
# COMPACT_ATOMS: atom_id res chain seq x y z
N MET A 1 12.76 -9.21 -0.29
CA MET A 1 12.37 -8.17 0.69
C MET A 1 12.12 -6.89 -0.09
N VAL A 2 11.01 -6.19 0.15
CA VAL A 2 10.76 -4.88 -0.48
C VAL A 2 11.50 -3.80 0.32
N GLN A 3 12.27 -2.96 -0.35
CA GLN A 3 12.93 -1.83 0.31
C GLN A 3 11.89 -0.78 0.69
N ARG A 4 11.90 -0.39 1.96
CA ARG A 4 11.08 0.72 2.44
C ARG A 4 11.73 2.02 1.97
N PRO A 5 10.96 2.95 1.40
CA PRO A 5 11.43 4.32 1.25
C PRO A 5 11.66 4.93 2.64
N GLU A 6 12.84 5.52 2.87
CA GLU A 6 13.23 6.11 4.17
C GLU A 6 12.28 7.25 4.62
N ALA A 7 11.58 7.85 3.67
CA ALA A 7 10.59 8.90 3.90
C ALA A 7 9.29 8.42 4.57
N LEU A 8 9.03 7.11 4.61
CA LEU A 8 7.79 6.53 5.16
C LEU A 8 8.06 5.85 6.50
N ASN A 9 7.27 6.21 7.51
CA ASN A 9 7.36 5.59 8.82
C ASN A 9 7.13 4.07 8.69
N ALA A 10 7.98 3.29 9.37
CA ALA A 10 7.94 1.83 9.39
C ALA A 10 6.52 1.27 9.64
N PHE A 11 5.82 1.85 10.61
CA PHE A 11 4.47 1.42 10.98
C PHE A 11 3.44 1.79 9.91
N GLU A 12 3.53 3.00 9.37
CA GLU A 12 2.64 3.45 8.32
C GLU A 12 2.79 2.60 7.05
N PHE A 13 4.03 2.26 6.68
CA PHE A 13 4.30 1.37 5.56
C PHE A 13 3.62 0.00 5.74
N VAL A 14 3.71 -0.58 6.94
CA VAL A 14 3.08 -1.87 7.25
C VAL A 14 1.55 -1.78 7.22
N VAL A 15 0.97 -0.73 7.82
CA VAL A 15 -0.48 -0.52 7.87
C VAL A 15 -1.07 -0.28 6.48
N VAL A 16 -0.44 0.56 5.66
CA VAL A 16 -0.89 0.83 4.28
C VAL A 16 -0.73 -0.43 3.42
N SER A 17 0.38 -1.15 3.56
CA SER A 17 0.62 -2.38 2.79
C SER A 17 -0.36 -3.50 3.17
N SER A 18 -0.68 -3.66 4.46
CA SER A 18 -1.62 -4.70 4.91
C SER A 18 -3.06 -4.40 4.45
N LEU A 19 -3.50 -3.14 4.56
CA LEU A 19 -4.80 -2.70 4.04
C LEU A 19 -4.87 -2.91 2.53
N ARG A 20 -3.83 -2.54 1.79
CA ARG A 20 -3.76 -2.72 0.34
C ARG A 20 -3.75 -4.19 -0.05
N ALA A 21 -3.04 -5.04 0.69
CA ALA A 21 -3.09 -6.48 0.48
C ALA A 21 -4.51 -7.04 0.66
N ALA A 22 -5.25 -6.58 1.68
CA ALA A 22 -6.65 -6.96 1.87
C ALA A 22 -7.54 -6.50 0.71
N GLN A 23 -7.29 -5.33 0.11
CA GLN A 23 -7.98 -4.88 -1.10
C GLN A 23 -7.68 -5.80 -2.29
N LEU A 24 -6.41 -6.16 -2.50
CA LEU A 24 -6.02 -7.08 -3.58
C LEU A 24 -6.63 -8.47 -3.39
N MET A 25 -6.71 -8.97 -2.16
CA MET A 25 -7.40 -10.24 -1.84
C MET A 25 -8.90 -10.20 -2.14
N ARG A 26 -9.53 -9.02 -2.10
CA ARG A 26 -10.93 -8.82 -2.48
C ARG A 26 -11.13 -8.70 -4.00
N GLY A 27 -10.08 -8.87 -4.81
CA GLY A 27 -10.14 -8.79 -6.27
C GLY A 27 -9.94 -7.38 -6.82
N CYS A 28 -9.47 -6.42 -6.02
CA CYS A 28 -9.11 -5.11 -6.55
C CYS A 28 -7.95 -5.21 -7.56
N THR A 29 -7.96 -4.34 -8.57
CA THR A 29 -6.94 -4.31 -9.61
C THR A 29 -5.58 -3.84 -9.05
N PRO A 30 -4.51 -4.61 -9.23
CA PRO A 30 -3.16 -4.19 -8.88
C PRO A 30 -2.68 -3.10 -9.85
N ARG A 31 -2.02 -2.07 -9.32
CA ARG A 31 -1.40 -0.93 -10.04
C ARG A 31 0.04 -1.19 -10.47
N VAL A 32 0.60 -2.31 -10.04
CA VAL A 32 1.94 -2.80 -10.36
C VAL A 32 1.80 -4.26 -10.81
N THR A 33 2.79 -4.78 -11.56
CA THR A 33 2.86 -6.18 -11.94
C THR A 33 2.58 -7.08 -10.74
N SER A 34 1.45 -7.79 -10.80
CA SER A 34 1.01 -8.65 -9.71
C SER A 34 2.01 -9.77 -9.51
N THR A 35 2.63 -9.82 -8.34
CA THR A 35 3.42 -10.96 -7.91
C THR A 35 2.49 -12.06 -7.37
N GLN A 36 2.99 -13.30 -7.27
CA GLN A 36 2.26 -14.45 -6.70
C GLN A 36 1.70 -14.22 -5.29
N LYS A 37 2.20 -13.23 -4.54
CA LYS A 37 1.72 -12.88 -3.19
C LYS A 37 1.10 -11.48 -3.18
N PRO A 38 -0.17 -11.31 -2.77
CA PRO A 38 -0.84 -10.01 -2.76
C PRO A 38 -0.15 -9.00 -1.85
N ILE A 39 0.41 -9.47 -0.73
CA ILE A 39 1.20 -8.63 0.19
C ILE A 39 2.47 -8.08 -0.45
N MET A 40 3.11 -8.84 -1.34
CA MET A 40 4.32 -8.39 -2.02
C MET A 40 4.00 -7.34 -3.08
N THR A 41 2.89 -7.52 -3.80
CA THR A 41 2.36 -6.51 -4.73
C THR A 41 1.98 -5.22 -3.98
N ALA A 42 1.31 -5.32 -2.83
CA ALA A 42 0.95 -4.18 -2.01
C ALA A 42 2.18 -3.41 -1.50
N GLN A 43 3.19 -4.12 -0.98
CA GLN A 43 4.44 -3.49 -0.54
C GLN A 43 5.17 -2.79 -1.70
N LEU A 44 5.17 -3.39 -2.90
CA LEU A 44 5.75 -2.76 -4.10
C LEU A 44 4.97 -1.51 -4.52
N GLU A 45 3.64 -1.53 -4.45
CA GLU A 45 2.81 -0.37 -4.75
C GLU A 45 3.04 0.79 -3.78
N VAL A 46 3.19 0.49 -2.48
CA VAL A 46 3.48 1.50 -1.45
C VAL A 46 4.91 2.03 -1.59
N ALA A 47 5.88 1.14 -1.83
CA ALA A 47 7.27 1.55 -2.05
C ALA A 47 7.44 2.40 -3.33
N ALA A 48 6.66 2.11 -4.38
CA ALA A 48 6.62 2.90 -5.61
C ALA A 48 5.81 4.21 -5.48
N GLY A 49 5.23 4.51 -4.31
CA GLY A 49 4.40 5.69 -4.10
C GLY A 49 3.05 5.67 -4.85
N LYS A 50 2.65 4.52 -5.42
CA LYS A 50 1.37 4.38 -6.13
C LYS A 50 0.17 4.20 -5.19
N VAL A 51 0.44 3.82 -3.93
CA VAL A 51 -0.55 3.66 -2.88
C VAL A 51 -0.04 4.38 -1.64
N ALA A 52 -0.84 5.31 -1.14
CA ALA A 52 -0.56 6.09 0.06
C ALA A 52 -1.82 6.19 0.91
N ARG A 53 -1.64 6.49 2.20
CA ARG A 53 -2.77 6.83 3.08
C ARG A 53 -3.41 8.13 2.59
N LEU A 54 -4.69 8.08 2.26
CA LEU A 54 -5.48 9.30 2.08
C LEU A 54 -5.75 9.87 3.48
N VAL A 55 -5.14 11.02 3.79
CA VAL A 55 -5.57 11.84 4.92
C VAL A 55 -6.78 12.62 4.43
N PRO A 56 -7.97 12.45 5.02
CA PRO A 56 -9.12 13.27 4.64
C PRO A 56 -8.76 14.74 4.90
N SER A 57 -8.74 15.54 3.83
CA SER A 57 -8.30 16.94 3.85
C SER A 57 -9.39 17.92 4.31
N SER A 58 -10.49 17.44 4.85
CA SER A 58 -11.57 18.28 5.38
C SER A 58 -12.33 17.52 6.46
N PRO A 59 -12.57 18.13 7.64
CA PRO A 59 -13.72 17.73 8.44
C PRO A 59 -14.94 18.24 7.68
N ASP A 60 -15.67 17.35 7.02
CA ASP A 60 -17.05 17.64 6.65
C ASP A 60 -17.88 17.63 7.93
N LEU A 61 -17.88 18.76 8.65
CA LEU A 61 -18.87 19.16 9.68
C LEU A 61 -18.66 20.61 10.12
#